data_AF-A0A4Y6IHL2-F1
#
_entry.id   AF-A0A4Y6IHL2-F1
#
_cell.length_a   1.000
_cell.length_b   1.000
_cell.length_c   1.000
_cell.angle_alpha   90.00
_cell.angle_beta   90.00
_cell.angle_gamma   90.00
#
_symmetry.space_group_name_H-M   'P 1'
#
loop_
_entity.id
_entity.type
_entity.pdbx_description
1 polymer ?
#
loop_
_entity_poly.entity_id
_entity_poly.type
_entity_poly.pdbx_seq_one_letter_code
_entity_poly.pdbx_strand_id
1 'polypeptide(L)'
;MAQYYACKKSLIVTFRRKVMKLDKIDNKSKRLRKKLYLGEFAVFGFQLQCQLSCTTDSQYDAFTDELFVFLEAQQLCTVCGASKGRCDAIVLPEARYGAPEASAIAALKTWLENHSMVSEPMLGELQDLTYDEFEVV
;
A
#
# COMPACT_ATOMS: atom_id res chain seq x y z
N MET A 1 32.92 12.71 -34.95
CA MET A 1 32.14 11.89 -35.90
C MET A 1 31.87 10.55 -35.24
N ALA A 2 30.60 10.24 -35.07
CA ALA A 2 30.07 9.13 -34.29
C ALA A 2 30.45 7.74 -34.82
N GLN A 3 30.41 6.74 -33.94
CA GLN A 3 29.63 5.53 -34.18
C GLN A 3 29.37 4.79 -32.85
N TYR A 4 28.17 5.01 -32.34
CA TYR A 4 27.47 4.16 -31.40
C TYR A 4 26.99 2.87 -32.10
N TYR A 5 26.52 1.91 -31.28
CA TYR A 5 25.85 0.62 -31.58
C TYR A 5 26.79 -0.59 -31.71
N ALA A 6 26.60 -1.73 -31.03
CA ALA A 6 25.38 -2.30 -30.46
C ALA A 6 25.70 -3.20 -29.24
N CYS A 7 25.10 -2.91 -28.07
CA CYS A 7 25.04 -3.88 -26.97
C CYS A 7 23.77 -4.72 -27.15
N LYS A 8 23.98 -6.03 -27.32
CA LYS A 8 22.96 -7.00 -27.70
C LYS A 8 21.85 -7.11 -26.66
N LYS A 9 20.66 -7.27 -27.21
CA LYS A 9 19.35 -7.50 -26.59
C LYS A 9 19.37 -8.57 -25.49
N SER A 10 18.52 -8.30 -24.49
CA SER A 10 17.64 -9.25 -23.81
C SER A 10 18.30 -10.41 -23.06
N LEU A 11 18.79 -10.11 -21.86
CA LEU A 11 18.54 -11.00 -20.72
C LEU A 11 17.30 -10.48 -20.00
N ILE A 12 16.13 -10.87 -20.51
CA ILE A 12 14.95 -10.97 -19.65
C ILE A 12 15.32 -12.09 -18.68
N VAL A 13 15.84 -11.70 -17.52
CA VAL A 13 15.93 -12.60 -16.38
C VAL A 13 14.49 -12.86 -15.99
N THR A 14 13.88 -13.90 -16.57
CA THR A 14 12.74 -14.55 -15.96
C THR A 14 13.25 -15.12 -14.65
N PHE A 15 13.29 -14.27 -13.62
CA PHE A 15 13.36 -14.67 -12.24
C PHE A 15 12.04 -15.39 -11.99
N ARG A 16 12.03 -16.67 -12.35
CA ARG A 16 10.94 -17.59 -12.03
C ARG A 16 10.98 -17.68 -10.51
N ARG A 17 10.27 -16.75 -9.86
CA ARG A 17 10.18 -16.61 -8.41
C ARG A 17 9.79 -17.99 -7.92
N LYS A 18 10.73 -18.65 -7.26
CA LYS A 18 10.50 -19.96 -6.64
C LYS A 18 9.49 -19.68 -5.54
N VAL A 19 8.20 -19.87 -5.83
CA VAL A 19 7.09 -19.72 -4.88
C VAL A 19 7.40 -20.65 -3.71
N MET A 20 7.99 -20.08 -2.66
CA MET A 20 8.64 -20.84 -1.62
C MET A 20 7.58 -21.25 -0.59
N LYS A 21 6.87 -22.36 -0.84
CA LYS A 21 6.06 -23.12 0.15
C LYS A 21 5.30 -22.24 1.19
N LEU A 22 4.56 -21.24 0.71
CA LEU A 22 3.77 -20.34 1.55
C LEU A 22 2.36 -20.90 1.82
N ASP A 23 1.85 -21.72 0.91
CA ASP A 23 0.43 -22.13 0.87
C ASP A 23 0.07 -23.22 1.90
N LYS A 24 1.06 -23.96 2.41
CA LYS A 24 0.84 -25.06 3.37
C LYS A 24 0.93 -24.58 4.81
N ILE A 25 -0.08 -23.83 5.24
CA ILE A 25 -0.25 -23.37 6.62
C ILE A 25 -0.42 -24.58 7.57
N ASP A 26 -1.10 -25.63 7.10
CA ASP A 26 -1.37 -26.90 7.77
C ASP A 26 -0.11 -27.58 8.33
N ASN A 27 1.01 -27.52 7.60
CA ASN A 27 2.28 -28.14 7.98
C ASN A 27 3.15 -27.28 8.92
N LYS A 28 2.68 -26.10 9.33
CA LYS A 28 3.44 -25.15 10.16
C LYS A 28 2.85 -25.05 11.56
N SER A 29 3.70 -25.12 12.57
CA SER A 29 3.31 -24.89 13.97
C SER A 29 2.88 -23.44 14.19
N LYS A 30 2.08 -23.18 15.23
CA LYS A 30 1.60 -21.83 15.58
C LYS A 30 2.73 -20.80 15.73
N ARG A 31 3.87 -21.22 16.30
CA ARG A 31 5.08 -20.38 16.43
C ARG A 31 5.64 -19.96 15.07
N LEU A 32 5.68 -20.87 14.09
CA LEU A 32 6.16 -20.58 12.74
C LEU A 32 5.18 -19.69 11.97
N ARG A 33 3.87 -19.91 12.12
CA ARG A 33 2.84 -19.06 11.50
C ARG A 33 2.96 -17.60 11.96
N LYS A 34 3.18 -17.37 13.27
CA LYS A 34 3.41 -16.03 13.82
C LYS A 34 4.70 -15.38 13.33
N LYS A 35 5.79 -16.16 13.21
CA LYS A 35 7.09 -15.65 12.73
C LYS A 35 7.04 -15.23 11.25
N LEU A 36 6.21 -15.91 10.47
CA LEU A 36 6.06 -15.69 9.03
C LEU A 36 4.81 -14.86 8.69
N TYR A 37 4.05 -14.34 9.66
CA TYR A 37 2.80 -13.59 9.39
C TYR A 37 1.82 -14.35 8.47
N LEU A 38 1.57 -15.63 8.75
CA LEU A 38 0.67 -16.47 7.94
C LEU A 38 -0.66 -16.76 8.64
N GLY A 39 -1.73 -16.86 7.86
CA GLY A 39 -3.06 -17.23 8.34
C GLY A 39 -3.62 -16.18 9.30
N GLU A 40 -3.87 -16.56 10.55
CA GLU A 40 -4.39 -15.64 11.60
C GLU A 40 -3.46 -14.48 11.94
N PHE A 41 -2.19 -14.53 11.49
CA PHE A 41 -1.19 -13.49 11.71
C PHE A 41 -0.88 -12.69 10.44
N ALA A 42 -1.61 -12.91 9.35
CA ALA A 42 -1.43 -12.13 8.13
C ALA A 42 -1.90 -10.68 8.36
N VAL A 43 -1.21 -9.74 7.71
CA VAL A 43 -1.57 -8.33 7.73
C VAL A 43 -1.90 -7.93 6.31
N PHE A 44 -3.15 -7.57 6.09
CA PHE A 44 -3.62 -7.11 4.81
C PHE A 44 -3.71 -5.59 4.82
N GLY A 45 -3.30 -4.99 3.71
CA GLY A 45 -3.43 -3.57 3.48
C GLY A 45 -3.73 -3.29 2.02
N PHE A 46 -4.02 -2.04 1.70
CA PHE A 46 -4.23 -1.62 0.33
C PHE A 46 -3.42 -0.36 0.06
N GLN A 47 -3.04 -0.19 -1.21
CA GLN A 47 -2.40 1.02 -1.67
C GLN A 47 -3.45 2.08 -1.93
N LEU A 48 -3.17 3.29 -1.47
CA LEU A 48 -3.90 4.50 -1.77
C LEU A 48 -2.98 5.42 -2.55
N GLN A 49 -3.49 5.97 -3.62
CA GLN A 49 -2.79 6.94 -4.44
C GLN A 49 -3.74 8.08 -4.76
N CYS A 50 -3.30 9.30 -4.50
CA CYS A 50 -4.06 10.49 -4.86
C CYS A 50 -3.14 11.59 -5.37
N GLN A 51 -3.68 12.41 -6.28
CA GLN A 51 -3.03 13.64 -6.69
C GLN A 51 -3.48 14.75 -5.73
N LEU A 52 -2.52 15.51 -5.23
CA LEU A 52 -2.74 16.65 -4.35
C LEU A 52 -2.44 17.94 -5.10
N SER A 53 -3.36 18.89 -5.02
CA SER A 53 -3.16 20.23 -5.57
C SER A 53 -2.29 21.13 -4.68
N CYS A 54 -1.67 20.58 -3.63
CA CYS A 54 -0.90 21.32 -2.65
C CYS A 54 0.42 21.84 -3.23
N THR A 55 0.66 23.14 -3.06
CA THR A 55 1.88 23.82 -3.57
C THR A 55 2.89 24.12 -2.48
N THR A 56 2.50 24.02 -1.21
CA THR A 56 3.29 24.44 -0.06
C THR A 56 3.37 23.33 0.98
N ASP A 57 4.53 23.15 1.61
CA ASP A 57 4.76 22.14 2.65
C ASP A 57 3.71 22.19 3.78
N SER A 58 3.35 23.39 4.24
CA SER A 58 2.32 23.57 5.28
C SER A 58 0.93 23.04 4.88
N GLN A 59 0.60 22.96 3.59
CA GLN A 59 -0.66 22.37 3.13
C GLN A 59 -0.59 20.84 3.14
N TYR A 60 0.60 20.27 2.88
CA TYR A 60 0.81 18.83 3.01
C TYR A 60 0.72 18.41 4.47
N ASP A 61 1.36 19.15 5.39
CA ASP A 61 1.31 18.86 6.82
C ASP A 61 -0.14 18.87 7.35
N ALA A 62 -0.90 19.92 7.01
CA ALA A 62 -2.30 20.03 7.41
C ALA A 62 -3.16 18.89 6.84
N PHE A 63 -2.97 18.53 5.56
CA PHE A 63 -3.67 17.40 4.95
C PHE A 63 -3.31 16.07 5.64
N THR A 64 -2.03 15.83 5.92
CA THR A 64 -1.61 14.60 6.60
C THR A 64 -2.16 14.51 8.01
N ASP A 65 -2.19 15.62 8.74
CA ASP A 65 -2.77 15.68 10.09
C ASP A 65 -4.28 15.37 10.06
N GLU A 66 -5.03 15.96 9.14
CA GLU A 66 -6.46 15.67 8.96
C GLU A 66 -6.71 14.21 8.56
N LEU A 67 -5.87 13.67 7.67
CA LEU A 67 -5.92 12.27 7.24
C LEU A 67 -5.65 11.32 8.42
N PHE A 68 -4.64 11.60 9.26
CA PHE A 68 -4.35 10.79 10.44
C PHE A 68 -5.51 10.78 11.43
N VAL A 69 -6.11 11.94 11.72
CA VAL A 69 -7.27 12.03 12.61
C VAL A 69 -8.46 11.22 12.07
N PHE A 70 -8.71 11.27 10.76
CA PHE A 70 -9.77 10.49 10.13
C PHE A 70 -9.52 8.98 10.23
N LEU A 71 -8.29 8.54 9.98
CA LEU A 71 -7.90 7.13 10.03
C LEU A 71 -7.99 6.54 11.43
N GLU A 72 -7.49 7.27 12.43
CA GLU A 72 -7.58 6.86 13.84
C GLU A 72 -9.04 6.65 14.27
N ALA A 73 -9.96 7.52 13.83
CA ALA A 73 -11.38 7.36 14.11
C ALA A 73 -11.98 6.06 13.52
N GLN A 74 -11.39 5.54 12.44
CA GLN A 74 -11.78 4.29 11.78
C GLN A 74 -10.94 3.08 12.22
N GLN A 75 -10.09 3.22 13.24
CA GLN A 75 -9.11 2.20 13.67
C GLN A 75 -8.20 1.74 12.51
N LEU A 76 -7.82 2.67 11.65
CA LEU A 76 -6.88 2.46 10.55
C LEU A 76 -5.58 3.20 10.84
N CYS A 77 -4.50 2.71 10.23
CA CYS A 77 -3.19 3.31 10.26
C CYS A 77 -2.65 3.41 8.84
N THR A 78 -1.76 4.37 8.60
CA THR A 78 -1.15 4.55 7.28
C THR A 78 0.33 4.80 7.35
N VAL A 79 1.02 4.32 6.32
CA VAL A 79 2.35 4.79 5.96
C VAL A 79 2.19 5.63 4.69
N CYS A 80 2.40 6.94 4.81
CA CYS A 80 2.18 7.88 3.72
C CYS A 80 3.48 8.57 3.30
N GLY A 81 3.66 8.76 2.00
CA GLY A 81 4.67 9.61 1.40
C GLY A 81 4.03 10.60 0.43
N ALA A 82 4.13 11.89 0.73
CA ALA A 82 3.71 12.96 -0.17
C ALA A 82 4.93 13.58 -0.85
N SER A 83 4.98 13.58 -2.18
CA SER A 83 6.05 14.22 -2.95
C SER A 83 5.53 14.79 -4.27
N LYS A 84 5.89 16.03 -4.57
CA LYS A 84 5.65 16.70 -5.88
C LYS A 84 4.18 16.65 -6.36
N GLY A 85 3.21 16.85 -5.47
CA GLY A 85 1.79 16.84 -5.84
C GLY A 85 1.17 15.44 -5.94
N ARG A 86 1.89 14.39 -5.56
CA ARG A 86 1.36 13.03 -5.44
C ARG A 86 1.49 12.54 -4.01
N CYS A 87 0.46 11.85 -3.54
CA CYS A 87 0.46 11.18 -2.25
C CYS A 87 0.24 9.69 -2.48
N ASP A 88 1.24 8.91 -2.10
CA ASP A 88 1.19 7.45 -2.08
C ASP A 88 1.15 7.02 -0.61
N ALA A 89 0.13 6.25 -0.25
CA ALA A 89 -0.02 5.72 1.09
C ALA A 89 -0.34 4.23 1.05
N ILE A 90 0.08 3.52 2.08
CA ILE A 90 -0.36 2.15 2.36
C ILE A 90 -1.23 2.22 3.60
N VAL A 91 -2.49 1.82 3.46
CA VAL A 91 -3.46 1.78 4.54
C VAL A 91 -3.54 0.36 5.09
N LEU A 92 -3.49 0.26 6.42
CA LEU A 92 -3.50 -0.99 7.17
C LEU A 92 -4.37 -0.84 8.42
N PRO A 93 -4.92 -1.92 8.97
CA PRO A 93 -5.69 -1.83 10.21
C PRO A 93 -4.76 -1.47 11.38
N GLU A 94 -5.28 -0.74 12.37
CA GLU A 94 -4.57 -0.48 13.64
C GLU A 94 -4.35 -1.80 14.42
N ALA A 95 -5.25 -2.77 14.22
CA ALA A 95 -5.10 -4.11 14.75
C ALA A 95 -3.79 -4.75 14.24
N ARG A 96 -3.09 -5.43 15.15
CA ARG A 96 -1.80 -6.08 14.87
C ARG A 96 -1.84 -7.08 13.69
N TYR A 97 -2.99 -7.69 13.46
CA TYR A 97 -3.22 -8.70 12.43
C TYR A 97 -4.62 -8.52 11.85
N GLY A 98 -4.81 -8.96 10.61
CA GLY A 98 -6.10 -8.95 9.93
C GLY A 98 -6.15 -8.00 8.74
N ALA A 99 -7.38 -7.73 8.32
CA ALA A 99 -7.70 -6.87 7.19
C ALA A 99 -8.55 -5.69 7.66
N PRO A 100 -8.45 -4.52 6.99
CA PRO A 100 -9.32 -3.39 7.24
C PRO A 100 -10.77 -3.77 6.90
N GLU A 101 -11.72 -3.26 7.68
CA GLU A 101 -13.14 -3.52 7.46
C GLU A 101 -13.62 -2.85 6.17
N ALA A 102 -14.48 -3.54 5.41
CA ALA A 102 -15.02 -3.01 4.15
C ALA A 102 -15.78 -1.68 4.34
N SER A 103 -16.42 -1.48 5.50
CA SER A 103 -17.10 -0.24 5.86
C SER A 103 -16.12 0.94 6.00
N ALA A 104 -14.97 0.70 6.65
CA ALA A 104 -13.92 1.68 6.82
C ALA A 104 -13.27 2.07 5.47
N ILE A 105 -13.07 1.11 4.57
CA ILE A 105 -12.58 1.38 3.21
C ILE A 105 -13.56 2.28 2.44
N ALA A 106 -14.87 2.00 2.53
CA ALA A 106 -15.90 2.81 1.88
C ALA A 106 -15.98 4.23 2.46
N ALA A 107 -15.85 4.37 3.78
CA ALA A 107 -15.80 5.67 4.45
C ALA A 107 -14.58 6.48 3.98
N LEU A 108 -13.41 5.86 3.90
CA LEU A 108 -12.18 6.48 3.43
C LEU A 108 -12.28 6.92 1.96
N LYS A 109 -12.86 6.09 1.10
CA LYS A 109 -13.13 6.48 -0.29
C LYS A 109 -14.01 7.73 -0.37
N THR A 110 -15.10 7.75 0.39
CA THR A 110 -16.04 8.88 0.43
C THR A 110 -15.38 10.13 0.99
N TRP A 111 -14.50 10.00 1.98
CA TRP A 111 -13.76 11.13 2.54
C TRP A 111 -12.82 11.75 1.50
N LEU A 112 -12.08 10.93 0.75
CA LEU A 112 -11.17 11.39 -0.30
C LEU A 112 -11.89 12.08 -1.45
N GLU A 113 -13.03 11.54 -1.89
CA GLU A 113 -13.83 12.12 -2.98
C GLU A 113 -14.43 13.48 -2.62
N ASN A 114 -14.73 13.71 -1.34
CA ASN A 114 -15.26 14.98 -0.85
C ASN A 114 -14.17 16.01 -0.49
N HIS A 115 -12.90 15.59 -0.49
CA HIS A 115 -11.81 16.45 -0.04
C HIS A 115 -11.38 17.41 -1.16
N SER A 116 -11.45 18.72 -0.90
CA SER A 116 -11.20 19.77 -1.90
C SER A 116 -9.78 19.80 -2.47
N MET A 117 -8.82 19.19 -1.77
CA MET A 117 -7.40 19.14 -2.15
C MET A 117 -7.00 17.88 -2.92
N VAL A 118 -7.89 16.88 -3.00
CA VAL A 118 -7.61 15.57 -3.61
C VAL A 118 -8.22 15.51 -5.00
N SER A 119 -7.41 15.10 -5.97
CA SER A 119 -7.84 14.80 -7.34
C SER A 119 -7.52 13.34 -7.65
N GLU A 120 -8.48 12.64 -8.27
CA GLU A 120 -8.35 11.25 -8.73
C GLU A 120 -7.87 10.27 -7.64
N PRO A 121 -8.66 10.05 -6.56
CA PRO A 121 -8.30 9.05 -5.57
C PRO A 121 -8.42 7.63 -6.15
N MET A 122 -7.30 6.92 -6.16
CA MET A 122 -7.20 5.53 -6.57
C MET A 122 -6.95 4.65 -5.35
N LEU A 123 -7.81 3.64 -5.18
CA LEU A 123 -7.66 2.60 -4.17
C LEU A 123 -7.29 1.30 -4.86
N GLY A 124 -6.16 0.74 -4.48
CA GLY A 124 -5.70 -0.57 -4.93
C GLY A 124 -6.47 -1.71 -4.28
N GLU A 125 -6.16 -2.92 -4.72
CA GLU A 125 -6.71 -4.14 -4.13
C GLU A 125 -6.13 -4.41 -2.73
N LEU A 126 -6.86 -5.21 -1.95
CA LEU A 126 -6.39 -5.68 -0.66
C LEU A 126 -5.32 -6.77 -0.88
N GLN A 127 -4.10 -6.51 -0.41
CA GLN A 127 -2.93 -7.36 -0.59
C GLN A 127 -2.24 -7.68 0.76
N ASP A 128 -1.53 -8.81 0.83
CA ASP A 128 -0.70 -9.17 1.98
C ASP A 128 0.59 -8.34 1.98
N LEU A 129 0.75 -7.50 3.00
CA LEU A 129 1.89 -6.59 3.14
C LEU A 129 3.24 -7.30 3.28
N THR A 130 3.24 -8.59 3.59
CA THR A 130 4.46 -9.36 3.86
C THR A 130 5.02 -10.01 2.60
N TYR A 131 4.16 -10.42 1.68
CA TYR A 131 4.52 -11.31 0.58
C TYR A 131 4.10 -10.81 -0.79
N ASP A 132 3.04 -10.01 -0.87
CA ASP A 132 2.57 -9.46 -2.13
C ASP A 132 3.42 -8.26 -2.52
N GLU A 133 3.56 -8.07 -3.83
CA GLU A 133 4.18 -6.88 -4.39
C GLU A 133 3.07 -5.94 -4.84
N PHE A 134 3.07 -4.72 -4.29
CA PHE A 134 2.23 -3.67 -4.79
C PHE A 134 2.66 -3.32 -6.22
N GLU A 135 1.83 -3.68 -7.19
CA GLU A 135 1.93 -3.11 -8.52
C GLU A 135 1.48 -1.64 -8.41
N VAL A 136 2.42 -0.73 -8.68
CA VAL A 136 2.15 0.71 -8.64
C VAL A 136 1.04 1.03 -9.64
N VAL A 137 -0.08 1.55 -9.14
CA VAL A 137 -1.23 1.97 -9.94
C VAL A 137 -0.95 3.27 -10.70
#